data_AF-Z9JLT4-F1
#
_entry.id   AF-Z9JLT4-F1
#
_cell.length_a   1.000
_cell.length_b   1.000
_cell.length_c   1.000
_cell.angle_alpha   90.00
_cell.angle_beta   90.00
_cell.angle_gamma   90.00
#
_symmetry.space_group_name_H-M   'P 1'
#
loop_
_entity.id
_entity.type
_entity.pdbx_description
1 polymer ?
#
loop_
_entity_poly.entity_id
_entity_poly.type
_entity_poly.pdbx_seq_one_letter_code
_entity_poly.pdbx_strand_id
1 'polypeptide(L)'
;MNEPNFEAIGRYQHARQHMATLSWQRNDVLKQLSRFCERCVNTTRSTTISKLNVAALHTHLEAVRDADAALMAAVAECNRWAVEAKALPIRIESHPT
;
A
#
# COMPACT_ATOMS: atom_id res chain seq x y z
N MET A 1 -25.06 28.77 9.56
CA MET A 1 -23.73 28.22 9.22
C MET A 1 -23.54 26.98 10.09
N ASN A 2 -23.30 25.80 9.50
CA ASN A 2 -23.04 24.58 10.30
C ASN A 2 -21.63 24.63 10.87
N GLU A 3 -21.53 24.60 12.20
CA GLU A 3 -20.30 24.58 12.99
C GLU A 3 -19.34 23.45 12.54
N PRO A 4 -18.01 23.60 12.75
CA PRO A 4 -17.05 22.56 12.41
C PRO A 4 -17.26 21.30 13.27
N ASN A 5 -17.31 20.13 12.62
CA ASN A 5 -17.31 18.85 13.32
C ASN A 5 -15.86 18.51 13.73
N PHE A 6 -15.45 18.96 14.92
CA PHE A 6 -14.10 18.74 15.45
C PHE A 6 -13.74 17.26 15.61
N GLU A 7 -14.71 16.41 15.93
CA GLU A 7 -14.49 14.96 16.02
C GLU A 7 -14.14 14.36 14.65
N ALA A 8 -14.89 14.72 13.61
CA ALA A 8 -14.61 14.27 12.25
C ALA A 8 -13.24 14.77 11.75
N ILE A 9 -12.85 16.00 12.11
CA ILE A 9 -11.52 16.54 11.80
C ILE A 9 -10.42 15.70 12.47
N GLY A 10 -10.56 15.37 13.75
CA GLY A 10 -9.60 14.53 14.48
C GLY A 10 -9.50 13.12 13.90
N ARG A 11 -10.64 12.48 13.63
CA ARG A 11 -10.69 11.15 13.00
C ARG A 11 -10.09 11.15 11.60
N TYR A 12 -10.33 12.21 10.82
CA TYR A 12 -9.73 12.39 9.49
C TYR A 12 -8.19 12.51 9.58
N GLN A 13 -7.66 13.28 10.52
CA GLN A 13 -6.21 13.41 10.72
C GLN A 13 -5.57 12.07 11.13
N HIS A 14 -6.20 11.33 12.05
CA HIS A 14 -5.74 10.01 12.46
C HIS A 14 -5.77 9.02 11.28
N ALA A 15 -6.87 9.00 10.50
CA ALA A 15 -6.99 8.17 9.32
C ALA A 15 -5.92 8.49 8.25
N ARG A 16 -5.54 9.77 8.09
CA ARG A 16 -4.44 10.17 7.20
C ARG A 16 -3.09 9.65 7.66
N GLN A 17 -2.80 9.71 8.96
CA GLN A 17 -1.56 9.17 9.51
C GLN A 17 -1.50 7.65 9.34
N HIS A 18 -2.60 6.96 9.62
CA HIS A 18 -2.71 5.52 9.41
C HIS A 18 -2.50 5.12 7.94
N MET A 19 -3.14 5.83 7.01
CA MET A 19 -2.95 5.63 5.57
C MET A 19 -1.48 5.82 5.14
N ALA A 20 -0.79 6.83 5.67
CA ALA A 20 0.62 7.08 5.37
C ALA A 20 1.52 5.92 5.84
N THR A 21 1.25 5.36 7.02
CA THR A 21 1.95 4.18 7.55
C THR A 21 1.74 2.97 6.65
N LEU A 22 0.50 2.68 6.22
CA LEU A 22 0.21 1.56 5.33
C LEU A 22 0.84 1.74 3.94
N SER A 23 0.88 2.96 3.42
CA SER A 23 1.57 3.27 2.16
C SER A 23 3.07 2.97 2.25
N TRP A 24 3.70 3.30 3.38
CA TRP A 24 5.10 2.96 3.63
C TRP A 24 5.32 1.44 3.71
N GLN A 25 4.46 0.72 4.43
CA GLN A 25 4.52 -0.74 4.54
C GLN A 25 4.36 -1.42 3.18
N ARG A 26 3.37 -1.00 2.38
CA ARG A 26 3.15 -1.48 1.01
C ARG A 26 4.38 -1.28 0.13
N ASN A 27 5.04 -0.12 0.24
CA ASN A 27 6.27 0.16 -0.50
C ASN A 27 7.44 -0.71 -0.03
N ASP A 28 7.53 -1.06 1.25
CA ASP A 28 8.54 -2.01 1.74
C ASP A 28 8.32 -3.41 1.17
N VAL A 29 7.08 -3.91 1.17
CA VAL A 29 6.73 -5.21 0.58
C VAL A 29 7.08 -5.26 -0.91
N LEU A 30 6.81 -4.20 -1.68
CA LEU A 30 7.23 -4.11 -3.07
C LEU A 30 8.75 -4.16 -3.25
N LYS A 31 9.51 -3.47 -2.39
CA LYS A 31 10.98 -3.53 -2.43
C LYS A 31 11.47 -4.94 -2.15
N GLN A 32 10.83 -5.68 -1.25
CA GLN A 32 11.17 -7.07 -0.99
C GLN A 32 10.92 -7.97 -2.21
N LEU A 33 9.78 -7.79 -2.90
CA LEU A 33 9.48 -8.48 -4.15
C LEU A 33 10.51 -8.13 -5.25
N SER A 34 10.84 -6.86 -5.45
CA SER A 34 11.87 -6.44 -6.42
C SER A 34 13.21 -7.12 -6.16
N ARG A 35 13.68 -7.08 -4.91
CA ARG A 35 14.93 -7.76 -4.50
C ARG A 35 14.87 -9.27 -4.72
N PHE A 36 13.71 -9.89 -4.51
CA PHE A 36 13.52 -11.32 -4.81
C PHE A 36 13.68 -11.60 -6.31
N CYS A 37 12.99 -10.84 -7.15
CA CYS A 37 13.08 -10.96 -8.61
C CYS A 37 14.51 -10.72 -9.12
N GLU A 38 15.19 -9.68 -8.62
CA GLU A 38 16.59 -9.38 -8.95
C GLU A 38 17.53 -10.54 -8.61
N ARG A 39 17.35 -11.17 -7.44
CA ARG A 39 18.12 -12.37 -7.07
C ARG A 39 17.84 -13.51 -8.04
N CYS A 40 16.58 -13.79 -8.37
CA CYS A 40 16.24 -14.85 -9.34
C CYS A 40 16.90 -14.62 -10.71
N VAL A 41 16.93 -13.37 -11.21
CA VAL A 41 17.56 -13.04 -12.49
C VAL A 41 19.09 -13.16 -12.41
N ASN A 42 19.71 -12.66 -11.34
CA ASN A 42 21.16 -12.66 -11.18
C ASN A 42 21.74 -14.07 -10.94
N THR A 43 21.04 -14.96 -10.23
CA THR A 43 21.50 -16.34 -10.05
C THR A 43 21.47 -17.13 -11.35
N THR A 44 20.61 -16.75 -12.31
CA THR A 44 20.51 -17.40 -13.64
C THR A 44 21.72 -17.11 -14.54
N ARG A 45 22.52 -16.07 -14.25
CA ARG A 45 23.78 -15.76 -14.99
C ARG A 45 24.98 -16.56 -14.49
N SER A 46 24.91 -17.12 -13.28
CA SER A 46 25.87 -18.08 -12.77
C SER A 46 25.48 -19.46 -13.31
N THR A 47 26.43 -20.31 -13.69
CA THR A 47 26.27 -21.63 -14.34
C THR A 47 25.43 -22.67 -13.58
N THR A 48 24.77 -22.28 -12.48
CA THR A 48 23.81 -23.10 -11.75
C THR A 48 22.40 -22.67 -12.16
N ILE A 49 21.66 -23.56 -12.82
CA ILE A 49 20.24 -23.36 -13.14
C ILE A 49 19.48 -23.18 -11.82
N SER A 50 19.34 -21.93 -11.37
CA SER A 50 18.54 -21.61 -10.20
C SER A 50 17.08 -21.69 -10.63
N LYS A 51 16.42 -22.81 -10.30
CA LYS A 51 14.98 -22.93 -10.51
C LYS A 51 14.29 -21.80 -9.74
N LEU A 52 13.48 -21.01 -10.45
CA LEU A 52 12.62 -20.00 -9.82
C LEU A 52 11.80 -20.67 -8.71
N ASN A 53 11.93 -20.18 -7.48
CA ASN A 53 11.11 -20.67 -6.37
C ASN A 53 9.71 -20.06 -6.48
N VAL A 54 8.83 -20.76 -7.20
CA VAL A 54 7.44 -20.32 -7.46
C VAL A 54 6.65 -20.14 -6.17
N ALA A 55 6.88 -20.98 -5.16
CA ALA A 55 6.20 -20.85 -3.86
C ALA A 55 6.59 -19.53 -3.17
N ALA A 56 7.88 -19.19 -3.14
CA ALA A 56 8.35 -17.92 -2.57
C ALA A 56 7.84 -16.70 -3.35
N LEU A 57 7.79 -16.78 -4.69
CA LEU A 57 7.19 -15.73 -5.52
C LEU A 57 5.71 -15.53 -5.17
N HIS A 58 4.95 -16.63 -5.03
CA HIS A 58 3.54 -16.56 -4.67
C HIS A 58 3.34 -15.88 -3.32
N THR A 59 4.12 -16.24 -2.30
CA THR A 59 4.06 -15.59 -0.98
C THR A 59 4.35 -14.09 -1.07
N HIS A 60 5.33 -13.66 -1.87
CA HIS A 60 5.58 -12.23 -2.06
C HIS A 60 4.41 -11.51 -2.77
N LEU A 61 3.77 -12.16 -3.75
CA LEU A 61 2.60 -11.59 -4.43
C LEU A 61 1.38 -11.51 -3.52
N GLU A 62 1.14 -12.51 -2.67
CA GLU A 62 0.10 -12.47 -1.65
C GLU A 62 0.33 -11.32 -0.65
N ALA A 63 1.57 -11.14 -0.19
CA ALA A 63 1.92 -10.04 0.70
C ALA A 63 1.67 -8.66 0.05
N VAL A 64 1.97 -8.50 -1.24
CA VAL A 64 1.66 -7.26 -1.98
C VAL A 64 0.15 -7.04 -2.03
N ARG A 65 -0.63 -8.07 -2.40
CA ARG A 65 -2.08 -8.00 -2.48
C ARG A 65 -2.70 -7.60 -1.14
N ASP A 66 -2.24 -8.20 -0.05
CA ASP A 66 -2.78 -7.93 1.29
C ASP A 66 -2.42 -6.51 1.77
N ALA A 67 -1.20 -6.04 1.47
CA ALA A 67 -0.78 -4.67 1.77
C ALA A 67 -1.57 -3.63 0.94
N ASP A 68 -1.83 -3.90 -0.34
CA ASP A 68 -2.68 -3.06 -1.19
C ASP A 68 -4.12 -3.02 -0.67
N ALA A 69 -4.69 -4.17 -0.28
CA ALA A 69 -6.02 -4.24 0.28
C ALA A 69 -6.14 -3.43 1.58
N ALA A 70 -5.16 -3.53 2.48
CA ALA A 70 -5.11 -2.75 3.70
C ALA A 70 -5.04 -1.24 3.43
N LEU A 71 -4.20 -0.80 2.49
CA LEU A 71 -4.10 0.61 2.09
C LEU A 71 -5.42 1.12 1.50
N MET A 72 -6.06 0.35 0.62
CA MET A 72 -7.35 0.70 0.03
C MET A 72 -8.46 0.85 1.09
N ALA A 73 -8.48 -0.04 2.08
CA ALA A 73 -9.43 0.06 3.20
C ALA A 73 -9.21 1.34 4.02
N ALA A 74 -7.95 1.71 4.30
CA ALA A 74 -7.63 2.95 5.01
C ALA A 74 -7.94 4.21 4.18
N VAL A 75 -7.76 4.18 2.87
CA VAL A 75 -8.19 5.28 1.97
C VAL A 75 -9.70 5.44 2.00
N ALA A 76 -10.45 4.34 1.93
CA ALA A 76 -11.91 4.38 2.03
C ALA A 76 -12.36 4.95 3.39
N GLU A 77 -11.72 4.56 4.49
CA GLU A 77 -11.98 5.12 5.81
C GLU A 77 -11.65 6.62 5.86
N CYS A 78 -10.49 7.03 5.37
CA CYS A 78 -10.08 8.43 5.33
C CYS A 78 -11.07 9.29 4.53
N ASN A 79 -11.54 8.78 3.38
CA ASN A 79 -12.52 9.47 2.54
C ASN A 79 -13.90 9.60 3.18
N ARG A 80 -14.33 8.65 4.02
CA ARG A 80 -15.57 8.80 4.81
C ARG A 80 -15.45 9.98 5.78
N TRP A 81 -14.36 10.04 6.54
CA TRP A 81 -14.13 11.14 7.50
C TRP A 81 -13.88 12.48 6.79
N ALA A 82 -13.32 12.49 5.58
CA ALA A 82 -13.11 13.70 4.80
C ALA A 82 -14.43 14.43 4.50
N VAL A 83 -15.48 13.69 4.13
CA VAL A 83 -16.80 14.28 3.85
C VAL A 83 -17.38 14.95 5.09
N GLU A 84 -17.34 14.26 6.23
CA GLU A 84 -17.84 14.79 7.51
C GLU A 84 -17.01 15.97 8.03
N ALA A 85 -15.69 15.94 7.79
CA ALA A 85 -14.77 17.02 8.12
C ALA A 85 -14.77 18.19 7.11
N LYS A 86 -15.56 18.10 6.02
CA LYS A 86 -15.56 19.05 4.89
C LYS A 86 -14.17 19.24 4.26
N ALA A 87 -13.35 18.19 4.27
CA ALA A 87 -12.05 18.13 3.63
C ALA A 87 -12.15 17.51 2.23
N LEU A 88 -11.14 17.74 1.39
CA LEU A 88 -11.07 17.11 0.07
C LEU A 88 -10.79 15.60 0.20
N PRO A 89 -11.57 14.74 -0.47
CA PRO A 89 -11.27 13.31 -0.53
C PRO A 89 -9.91 13.05 -1.18
N ILE A 90 -9.23 12.01 -0.70
CA ILE A 90 -7.98 11.53 -1.26
C ILE A 90 -8.30 10.74 -2.53
N ARG A 91 -7.68 11.15 -3.64
CA ARG A 91 -7.63 10.39 -4.88
C ARG A 91 -6.30 9.67 -4.94
N ILE A 92 -6.34 8.35 -5.11
CA ILE A 92 -5.14 7.59 -5.45
C ILE A 92 -4.92 7.83 -6.94
N GLU A 93 -3.87 8.57 -7.29
CA GLU A 93 -3.47 8.71 -8.68
C GLU A 93 -3.03 7.33 -9.18
N SER A 94 -3.83 6.75 -10.08
CA SER A 94 -3.39 5.62 -10.89
C SER A 94 -2.44 6.19 -11.92
N HIS A 95 -1.13 6.16 -11.65
CA HIS A 95 -0.17 6.39 -12.72
C HIS A 95 -0.40 5.27 -13.75
N PRO A 96 -0.71 5.60 -15.02
CA PRO A 96 -0.81 4.58 -16.05
C PRO A 96 0.56 3.90 -16.17
N THR A 97 0.55 2.58 -16.03
CA THR A 97 1.66 1.68 -16.34
C THR A 97 1.96 1.67 -17.82
#